data_AF-F1TJC7-F1
#
_entry.id   AF-F1TJC7-F1
#
_cell.length_a   1.000
_cell.length_b   1.000
_cell.length_c   1.000
_cell.angle_alpha   90.00
_cell.angle_beta   90.00
_cell.angle_gamma   90.00
#
_symmetry.space_group_name_H-M   'P 1'
#
loop_
_entity.id
_entity.type
_entity.pdbx_description
1 polymer ?
#
loop_
_entity_poly.entity_id
_entity_poly.type
_entity_poly.pdbx_seq_one_letter_code
_entity_poly.pdbx_strand_id
1 'polypeptide(L)' 'MLDGTPVITLDDSRFELSVGDVVFVPESATVQLDNPNGSVASLWVTTSVGMTAITADRGTITPPWAC' A
#
# COMPACT_ATOMS: atom_id res chain seq x y z
N MET A 1 7.28 -0.31 -6.52
CA MET A 1 8.06 -0.58 -5.29
C MET A 1 9.45 0.02 -5.46
N LEU A 2 9.89 0.89 -4.54
CA LEU A 2 11.18 1.61 -4.67
C LEU A 2 12.28 1.05 -3.76
N ASP A 3 11.95 0.67 -2.52
CA ASP A 3 12.91 0.10 -1.55
C ASP A 3 12.17 -0.70 -0.46
N GLY A 4 12.81 -1.73 0.11
CA GLY A 4 12.25 -2.66 1.10
C GLY A 4 11.61 -3.92 0.50
N THR A 5 10.84 -4.65 1.32
CA THR A 5 10.09 -5.87 0.91
C THR A 5 8.76 -6.01 1.68
N PRO A 6 7.79 -5.10 1.49
CA PRO A 6 6.50 -5.16 2.14
C PRO A 6 5.65 -6.29 1.54
N VAL A 7 4.57 -6.62 2.24
CA VAL A 7 3.56 -7.55 1.77
C VAL A 7 2.28 -6.79 1.49
N ILE A 8 1.71 -6.97 0.30
CA ILE A 8 0.42 -6.38 -0.06
C ILE A 8 -0.65 -7.47 -0.04
N THR A 9 -1.82 -7.14 0.50
CA THR A 9 -3.02 -7.96 0.37
C THR A 9 -4.04 -7.15 -0.41
N LEU A 10 -4.51 -7.72 -1.53
CA LEU A 10 -5.60 -7.19 -2.34
C LEU A 10 -6.80 -8.11 -2.21
N ASP A 11 -7.85 -7.58 -1.60
CA ASP A 11 -9.00 -8.35 -1.11
C ASP A 11 -8.50 -9.52 -0.24
N ASP A 12 -8.50 -10.75 -0.77
CA ASP A 12 -8.01 -11.94 -0.08
C ASP A 12 -6.66 -12.48 -0.61
N SER A 13 -6.10 -11.82 -1.63
CA SER A 13 -4.87 -12.27 -2.30
C SER A 13 -3.63 -11.56 -1.76
N ARG A 14 -2.71 -12.34 -1.19
CA ARG A 14 -1.49 -11.84 -0.53
C ARG A 14 -0.26 -12.02 -1.43
N PHE A 15 0.56 -10.98 -1.55
CA PHE A 15 1.76 -10.95 -2.39
C PHE A 15 2.93 -10.30 -1.65
N GLU A 16 4.10 -10.94 -1.68
CA GLU A 16 5.36 -10.30 -1.26
C GLU A 16 5.88 -9.44 -2.41
N LEU A 17 6.25 -8.18 -2.12
CA LEU A 17 6.77 -7.25 -3.12
C LEU A 17 8.29 -7.13 -3.02
N SER A 18 8.92 -7.04 -4.17
CA SER A 18 10.34 -6.73 -4.35
C SER A 18 10.53 -5.40 -5.09
N VAL A 19 11.73 -4.83 -5.00
CA VAL A 19 12.09 -3.61 -5.72
C VAL A 19 11.85 -3.79 -7.22
N GLY A 20 11.16 -2.82 -7.84
CA GLY A 20 10.75 -2.88 -9.24
C GLY A 20 9.31 -3.37 -9.47
N ASP A 21 8.70 -4.06 -8.50
CA ASP A 21 7.32 -4.53 -8.65
C ASP A 21 6.32 -3.38 -8.74
N VAL A 22 5.29 -3.60 -9.54
CA VAL A 22 4.16 -2.68 -9.72
C VAL A 22 2.89 -3.41 -9.35
N VAL A 23 2.05 -2.75 -8.53
CA VAL A 23 0.75 -3.26 -8.14
C VAL A 23 -0.31 -2.33 -8.70
N PHE A 24 -1.27 -2.91 -9.42
CA PHE A 24 -2.48 -2.22 -9.84
C PHE A 24 -3.60 -2.56 -8.86
N VAL A 25 -4.21 -1.53 -8.27
CA VAL A 25 -5.33 -1.68 -7.34
C VAL A 25 -6.61 -1.26 -8.07
N PRO A 26 -7.54 -2.19 -8.32
CA PRO A 26 -8.83 -1.85 -8.93
C PRO A 26 -9.64 -0.90 -8.05
N GLU A 27 -10.60 -0.21 -8.66
CA GLU A 27 -11.60 0.53 -7.90
C GLU A 27 -12.36 -0.42 -6.95
N SER A 28 -12.75 0.10 -5.79
CA SER A 28 -13.47 -0.64 -4.74
C SER A 28 -12.75 -1.87 -4.14
N ALA A 29 -11.54 -2.20 -4.60
CA ALA A 29 -10.72 -3.24 -3.96
C ALA A 29 -10.27 -2.78 -2.57
N THR A 30 -10.19 -3.72 -1.63
CA THR A 30 -9.57 -3.48 -0.33
C THR A 30 -8.08 -3.74 -0.44
N VAL A 31 -7.27 -2.77 -0.04
CA VAL A 31 -5.81 -2.91 -0.01
C VAL A 31 -5.29 -2.82 1.42
N GLN A 32 -4.45 -3.78 1.79
CA GLN A 32 -3.65 -3.75 3.01
C GLN A 32 -2.18 -3.82 2.65
N LEU A 33 -1.36 -3.03 3.34
CA LEU A 33 0.09 -3.02 3.20
C LEU A 33 0.74 -3.30 4.55
N ASP A 34 1.42 -4.44 4.66
CA ASP A 34 2.17 -4.84 5.84
C ASP A 34 3.67 -4.66 5.58
N ASN A 35 4.42 -4.16 6.57
CA ASN A 35 5.89 -4.09 6.50
C ASN A 35 6.52 -4.90 7.65
N PRO A 36 6.60 -6.24 7.53
CA PRO A 36 6.96 -7.12 8.65
C PRO A 36 8.45 -7.10 9.00
N ASN A 37 9.32 -6.67 8.08
CA ASN A 37 10.78 -6.88 8.21
C ASN A 37 11.51 -5.73 8.93
N GLY A 38 10.79 -4.76 9.49
CA GLY A 38 11.33 -3.65 10.30
C GLY A 38 12.19 -2.62 9.55
N SER A 39 12.62 -2.93 8.33
CA SER A 39 13.30 -2.00 7.43
C SER A 39 12.29 -1.02 6.82
N VAL A 40 12.72 0.21 6.53
CA VAL A 40 11.85 1.19 5.86
C VAL A 40 11.50 0.66 4.46
N ALA A 41 10.21 0.68 4.12
CA ALA A 41 9.73 0.42 2.77
C ALA A 41 9.30 1.72 2.10
N SER A 42 9.68 1.91 0.85
CA SER A 42 9.34 3.10 0.05
C SER A 42 8.53 2.71 -1.18
N LEU A 43 7.37 3.34 -1.35
CA LEU A 43 6.48 3.13 -2.48
C LEU A 43 6.15 4.46 -3.14
N TRP A 44 6.11 4.46 -4.48
CA TRP A 44 5.43 5.50 -5.23
C TRP A 44 3.99 5.08 -5.44
N VAL A 45 3.05 5.98 -5.16
CA VAL A 45 1.62 5.71 -5.29
C VAL A 45 0.99 6.80 -6.14
N THR A 46 0.05 6.40 -6.98
CA THR A 46 -0.75 7.30 -7.81
C THR A 46 -2.18 6.78 -7.80
N THR A 47 -3.15 7.65 -7.53
CA THR A 47 -4.57 7.29 -7.50
C THR A 47 -5.35 8.27 -8.37
N SER A 48 -6.48 7.81 -8.92
CA SER A 48 -7.41 8.64 -9.68
C SER A 48 -8.68 8.99 -8.91
N VAL A 49 -9.07 8.16 -7.93
CA VAL A 49 -10.32 8.23 -7.15
C VAL A 49 -10.09 8.53 -5.66
N GLY A 50 -8.89 8.98 -5.32
CA GLY A 50 -8.47 9.26 -3.95
C GLY A 50 -8.14 8.00 -3.13
N MET A 51 -7.72 8.19 -1.88
CA MET A 51 -7.37 7.10 -0.96
C MET A 51 -7.49 7.57 0.48
N THR A 52 -8.08 6.73 1.33
CA THR A 52 -8.00 6.85 2.79
C THR A 52 -7.54 5.51 3.34
N ALA A 53 -6.61 5.54 4.29
CA ALA A 53 -6.08 4.35 4.93
C ALA A 53 -6.21 4.44 6.44
N ILE A 54 -6.27 3.28 7.09
CA ILE A 54 -6.24 3.17 8.55
C ILE A 54 -4.91 2.52 8.93
N THR A 55 -4.19 3.13 9.85
CA THR A 55 -2.94 2.58 10.39
C THR A 55 -3.21 1.55 11.49
N ALA A 56 -2.21 0.75 11.83
CA ALA A 56 -2.33 -0.28 12.86
C ALA A 56 -2.70 0.29 14.25
N ASP A 57 -2.34 1.53 14.55
CA ASP A 57 -2.72 2.28 15.75
C ASP A 57 -4.09 2.96 15.64
N ARG A 58 -4.87 2.65 14.59
CA ARG A 58 -6.20 3.18 14.28
C ARG A 58 -6.22 4.66 13.91
N GLY A 59 -5.08 5.25 13.56
CA GLY A 59 -5.02 6.54 12.91
C GLY A 59 -5.60 6.48 11.50
N THR A 60 -6.15 7.61 11.03
CA THR A 60 -6.59 7.77 9.64
C THR A 60 -5.55 8.57 8.87
N ILE A 61 -5.14 8.05 7.71
CA ILE A 61 -4.29 8.75 6.75
C ILE A 61 -5.12 9.09 5.52
N THR A 62 -5.19 10.38 5.20
CA THR A 62 -5.68 10.88 3.91
C THR A 62 -4.53 11.61 3.25
N PRO A 63 -3.82 10.97 2.30
CA PRO A 63 -2.68 11.60 1.65
C PRO A 63 -3.13 12.83 0.86
N PRO A 64 -2.38 13.94 0.90
CA PRO A 64 -2.76 15.19 0.24
C PRO A 64 -2.81 15.10 -1.29
N TRP A 65 -2.19 14.08 -1.87
CA TRP A 65 -2.22 13.81 -3.31
C TRP A 65 -3.37 12.89 -3.74
N ALA A 66 -4.11 12.33 -2.77
CA ALA A 66 -5.21 11.40 -3.00
C ALA A 66 -6.57 12.06 -2.71
N CYS A 67 -6.69 13.36 -2.99
CA CYS A 67 -7.91 14.16 -2.82
C CYS A 67 -8.99 13.80 -3.84
#